data_AF-A0A7C2AGL3-F1
#
_entry.id   AF-A0A7C2AGL3-F1
#
_cell.length_a   1.000
_cell.length_b   1.000
_cell.length_c   1.000
_cell.angle_alpha   90.00
_cell.angle_beta   90.00
_cell.angle_gamma   90.00
#
_symmetry.space_group_name_H-M   'P 1'
#
loop_
_entity.id
_entity.type
_entity.pdbx_description
1 polymer ?
#
loop_
_entity_poly.entity_id
_entity_poly.type
_entity_poly.pdbx_seq_one_letter_code
_entity_poly.pdbx_strand_id
1 'polypeptide(L)'
;MSKNLSKILNKKNYYIFASVLVILLIAGIVYSNSSVIKKSQGSFDISKIKELNKIVFSFPNMDKEMCDTFPKRIVTSLESLNGVVDASFDFDKHSAIVYYDPEFISKKDILTYNIYSWTKVDFVSDESVSVLLAKELYKNREKNDNPTMPTNGMADITSAENQQMIDAQNFPSLVNAEWLSQNINNVKVIEIGHIELYNLGHIKGSVNVELNEIRKEANGIAEQIVSKKEFESLMKSKGILDNDRIVIYSSGSLNRASRLYETFKYYGHKNVAIVDGGKNMIDKKDLTTEKTKITPSDYSVKVNKDFIVNSDYVLSKLNDSEIILLDVRTKEEFNAGHIPGAVNIDWNNLLNTDGTLKSVTELKSILKNIDKNKEIIVYCVSGTRASYMKFVLTDVLKYSNVKLFDGSMIEWNYKKLPLEK
;
A
#
# COMPACT_ATOMS: atom_id res chain seq x y z
N MET A 1 34.82 28.98 31.13
CA MET A 1 33.49 29.54 30.80
C MET A 1 32.44 28.43 30.71
N SER A 2 32.30 27.67 31.79
CA SER A 2 31.12 26.84 32.07
C SER A 2 30.21 27.66 32.98
N LYS A 3 28.89 27.65 32.72
CA LYS A 3 27.74 27.90 33.64
C LYS A 3 26.53 28.67 33.10
N ASN A 4 26.48 29.15 31.84
CA ASN A 4 25.30 29.90 31.37
C ASN A 4 24.53 29.34 30.17
N LEU A 5 24.82 28.12 29.68
CA LEU A 5 23.99 27.51 28.62
C LEU A 5 22.67 26.92 29.13
N SER A 6 22.56 26.55 30.41
CA SER A 6 21.35 25.91 30.96
C SER A 6 20.23 26.89 31.32
N LYS A 7 20.47 28.21 31.29
CA LYS A 7 19.47 29.24 31.64
C LYS A 7 18.78 29.91 30.45
N ILE A 8 19.24 29.67 29.22
CA ILE A 8 18.59 30.19 28.00
C ILE A 8 17.63 29.17 27.37
N LEU A 9 17.71 27.89 27.76
CA LEU A 9 16.97 26.79 27.12
C LEU A 9 15.70 26.37 27.88
N ASN A 10 14.85 27.32 28.27
CA ASN A 10 13.52 26.95 28.78
C ASN A 10 12.41 27.96 28.43
N LYS A 11 11.84 27.81 27.22
CA LYS A 11 10.41 27.46 27.01
C LYS A 11 10.07 27.56 25.51
N LYS A 12 9.75 26.38 24.95
CA LYS A 12 8.98 26.08 23.72
C LYS A 12 9.36 26.83 22.42
N ASN A 13 9.83 26.07 21.43
CA ASN A 13 9.91 26.38 19.97
C ASN A 13 11.29 26.68 19.33
N TYR A 14 12.41 26.18 19.87
CA TYR A 14 13.74 26.47 19.29
C TYR A 14 14.51 25.28 18.70
N TYR A 15 13.90 24.10 18.56
CA TYR A 15 14.68 22.85 18.48
C TYR A 15 14.79 22.18 17.11
N ILE A 16 14.20 22.71 16.05
CA ILE A 16 14.13 21.94 14.79
C ILE A 16 15.41 22.12 14.00
N PHE A 17 15.63 23.32 13.47
CA PHE A 17 16.72 23.56 12.52
C PHE A 17 18.09 23.43 13.16
N ALA A 18 18.24 23.96 14.37
CA ALA A 18 19.47 23.84 15.13
C ALA A 18 19.80 22.38 15.47
N SER A 19 18.82 21.52 15.77
CA SER A 19 19.07 20.12 16.10
C SER A 19 19.22 19.22 14.87
N VAL A 20 18.47 19.46 13.78
CA VAL A 20 18.69 18.83 12.45
C VAL A 20 20.14 19.04 12.05
N LEU A 21 20.59 20.30 12.12
CA LEU A 21 21.90 20.71 11.67
C LEU A 21 23.00 20.25 12.64
N VAL A 22 22.77 20.25 13.96
CA VAL A 22 23.73 19.74 14.96
C VAL A 22 23.90 18.22 14.85
N ILE A 23 22.85 17.45 14.57
CA ILE A 23 22.95 16.00 14.36
C ILE A 23 23.71 15.69 13.06
N LEU A 24 23.45 16.44 11.98
CA LEU A 24 24.19 16.31 10.71
C LEU A 24 25.63 16.84 10.80
N LEU A 25 25.89 17.86 11.64
CA LEU A 25 27.23 18.33 12.00
C LEU A 25 27.99 17.27 12.82
N ILE A 26 27.35 16.64 13.81
CA ILE A 26 27.95 15.56 14.60
C ILE A 26 28.21 14.34 13.69
N ALA A 27 27.28 13.98 12.80
CA ALA A 27 27.45 12.90 11.83
C ALA A 27 28.57 13.20 10.83
N GLY A 28 28.70 14.45 10.39
CA GLY A 28 29.81 14.92 9.55
C GLY A 28 31.16 14.99 10.27
N ILE A 29 31.18 15.37 11.56
CA ILE A 29 32.38 15.46 12.40
C ILE A 29 32.91 14.08 12.77
N VAL A 30 32.02 13.10 12.99
CA VAL A 30 32.42 11.71 13.28
C VAL A 30 33.14 11.06 12.10
N TYR A 31 33.01 11.59 10.88
CA TYR A 31 33.57 10.98 9.67
C TYR A 31 34.54 11.87 8.86
N SER A 32 34.66 13.16 9.17
CA SER A 32 35.57 14.10 8.49
C SER A 32 37.04 14.07 8.98
N ASN A 33 37.57 12.87 9.25
CA ASN A 33 39.02 12.67 9.37
C ASN A 33 39.72 12.57 8.00
N SER A 34 39.01 12.83 6.89
CA SER A 34 39.60 12.91 5.54
C SER A 34 39.85 14.36 5.13
N SER A 35 41.09 14.61 4.76
CA SER A 35 41.76 15.91 4.72
C SER A 35 41.47 16.76 3.47
N VAL A 36 40.22 17.16 3.22
CA VAL A 36 39.91 18.22 2.23
C VAL A 36 38.68 19.03 2.64
N ILE A 37 38.88 20.24 3.17
CA ILE A 37 37.80 21.20 3.44
C ILE A 37 37.95 22.38 2.49
N LYS A 38 37.07 22.51 1.50
CA LYS A 38 36.82 23.80 0.82
C LYS A 38 35.43 24.29 1.21
N LYS A 39 35.32 25.54 1.67
CA LYS A 39 34.05 26.16 2.06
C LYS A 39 33.31 26.65 0.81
N SER A 40 32.04 26.28 0.67
CA SER A 40 31.10 26.95 -0.24
C SER A 40 30.23 27.92 0.56
N GLN A 41 30.04 29.14 0.06
CA GLN A 41 29.08 30.11 0.58
C GLN A 41 27.93 30.28 -0.41
N GLY A 42 26.69 30.26 0.10
CA GLY A 42 25.50 30.70 -0.60
C GLY A 42 24.72 31.68 0.27
N SER A 43 24.05 32.67 -0.34
CA SER A 43 23.12 33.59 0.33
C SER A 43 21.71 33.34 -0.18
N PHE A 44 20.72 33.30 0.73
CA PHE A 44 19.32 33.09 0.37
C PHE A 44 18.39 34.13 1.02
N ASP A 45 17.33 34.48 0.30
CA ASP A 45 16.32 35.44 0.72
C ASP A 45 15.29 34.78 1.65
N ILE A 46 15.44 35.05 2.94
CA ILE A 46 14.62 34.51 4.04
C ILE A 46 13.13 34.85 3.89
N SER A 47 12.76 35.84 3.06
CA SER A 47 11.35 36.16 2.82
C SER A 47 10.57 35.01 2.17
N LYS A 48 11.23 34.15 1.38
CA LYS A 48 10.60 33.02 0.68
C LYS A 48 10.32 31.80 1.56
N ILE A 49 10.97 31.66 2.72
CA ILE A 49 10.87 30.45 3.56
C ILE A 49 9.46 30.23 4.13
N LYS A 50 8.67 31.29 4.27
CA LYS A 50 7.25 31.19 4.64
C LYS A 50 6.38 30.52 3.57
N GLU A 51 6.89 30.41 2.36
CA GLU A 51 6.22 29.85 1.18
C GLU A 51 6.79 28.47 0.80
N LEU A 52 7.82 27.99 1.52
CA LEU A 52 8.45 26.68 1.29
C LEU A 52 8.06 25.72 2.42
N ASN A 53 7.96 24.44 2.09
CA ASN A 53 7.45 23.35 2.91
C ASN A 53 8.33 22.09 2.82
N LYS A 54 9.40 22.13 2.01
CA LYS A 54 10.28 21.00 1.72
C LYS A 54 11.74 21.43 1.69
N ILE A 55 12.60 20.58 2.24
CA ILE A 55 14.06 20.72 2.21
C ILE A 55 14.63 19.44 1.62
N VAL A 56 15.57 19.58 0.70
CA VAL A 56 16.30 18.47 0.10
C VAL A 56 17.78 18.62 0.44
N PHE A 57 18.33 17.63 1.14
CA PHE A 57 19.74 17.52 1.44
C PHE A 57 20.35 16.52 0.46
N SER A 58 21.17 16.98 -0.48
CA SER A 58 21.89 16.11 -1.42
C SER A 58 23.29 15.79 -0.90
N PHE A 59 23.70 14.54 -1.05
CA PHE A 59 25.00 14.01 -0.63
C PHE A 59 25.78 13.51 -1.86
N PRO A 60 26.26 14.42 -2.74
CA PRO A 60 26.81 14.06 -4.04
C PRO A 60 28.08 13.18 -3.99
N ASN A 61 28.75 13.10 -2.83
CA ASN A 61 29.98 12.33 -2.66
C ASN A 61 29.78 11.07 -1.77
N MET A 62 28.54 10.60 -1.64
CA MET A 62 28.19 9.44 -0.83
C MET A 62 28.49 8.14 -1.60
N ASP A 63 29.19 7.20 -0.96
CA ASP A 63 29.57 5.91 -1.56
C ASP A 63 28.61 4.79 -1.15
N LYS A 64 28.84 3.59 -1.71
CA LYS A 64 27.95 2.44 -1.57
C LYS A 64 27.85 1.93 -0.12
N GLU A 65 28.94 1.97 0.64
CA GLU A 65 28.94 1.53 2.05
C GLU A 65 28.21 2.55 2.95
N MET A 66 28.34 3.84 2.61
CA MET A 66 27.56 4.91 3.24
C MET A 66 26.05 4.78 2.97
N CYS A 67 25.62 4.34 1.78
CA CYS A 67 24.20 4.20 1.42
C CYS A 67 23.44 3.15 2.22
N ASP A 68 24.11 2.14 2.78
CA ASP A 68 23.43 1.03 3.46
C ASP A 68 23.10 1.33 4.93
N THR A 69 23.86 2.22 5.59
CA THR A 69 23.72 2.47 7.05
C THR A 69 23.35 3.91 7.41
N PHE A 70 23.73 4.88 6.58
CA PHE A 70 23.59 6.30 6.85
C PHE A 70 22.15 6.84 6.66
N PRO A 71 21.39 6.43 5.61
CA PRO A 71 20.04 6.95 5.35
C PRO A 71 19.04 6.71 6.48
N LYS A 72 19.05 5.49 7.03
CA LYS A 72 18.10 5.10 8.09
C LYS A 72 18.30 5.90 9.37
N ARG A 73 19.56 6.17 9.74
CA ARG A 73 19.89 6.98 10.93
C ARG A 73 19.51 8.45 10.75
N ILE A 74 19.72 8.98 9.54
CA ILE A 74 19.36 10.36 9.20
C ILE A 74 17.84 10.53 9.25
N VAL A 75 17.08 9.67 8.58
CA VAL A 75 15.61 9.76 8.54
C VAL A 75 15.02 9.65 9.95
N THR A 76 15.40 8.64 10.73
CA THR A 76 14.90 8.49 12.11
C THR A 76 15.26 9.68 13.00
N SER A 77 16.45 10.27 12.81
CA SER A 77 16.84 11.46 13.57
C SER A 77 16.04 12.68 13.14
N LEU A 78 15.78 12.85 11.85
CA LEU A 78 15.00 13.96 11.30
C LEU A 78 13.53 13.90 11.73
N GLU A 79 12.91 12.72 11.67
CA GLU A 79 11.52 12.49 12.11
C GLU A 79 11.30 12.82 13.59
N SER A 80 12.35 12.67 14.41
CA SER A 80 12.28 12.93 15.86
C SER A 80 12.28 14.42 16.22
N LEU A 81 12.47 15.30 15.25
CA LEU A 81 12.57 16.73 15.47
C LEU A 81 11.18 17.36 15.42
N ASN A 82 10.94 18.31 16.32
CA ASN A 82 9.70 19.09 16.31
C ASN A 82 9.52 19.77 14.94
N GLY A 83 8.31 20.13 14.56
CA GLY A 83 7.93 20.76 13.28
C GLY A 83 8.36 20.04 11.99
N VAL A 84 9.07 18.90 12.06
CA VAL A 84 9.17 17.97 10.93
C VAL A 84 7.85 17.24 10.82
N VAL A 85 7.28 17.25 9.63
CA VAL A 85 6.07 16.52 9.28
C VAL A 85 6.44 15.12 8.86
N ASP A 86 7.43 15.00 7.98
CA ASP A 86 7.90 13.75 7.40
C ASP A 86 9.34 13.87 6.93
N ALA A 87 10.07 12.76 6.90
CA ALA A 87 11.40 12.69 6.31
C ALA A 87 11.60 11.35 5.59
N SER A 88 12.26 11.40 4.44
CA SER A 88 12.60 10.19 3.67
C SER A 88 13.98 10.34 3.04
N PHE A 89 14.53 9.24 2.55
CA PHE A 89 15.79 9.24 1.81
C PHE A 89 15.59 8.66 0.41
N ASP A 90 15.94 9.44 -0.60
CA ASP A 90 16.04 9.02 -1.98
C ASP A 90 17.44 8.42 -2.19
N PHE A 91 17.47 7.09 -2.31
CA PHE A 91 18.71 6.32 -2.47
C PHE A 91 19.33 6.51 -3.86
N ASP A 92 18.52 6.75 -4.89
CA ASP A 92 19.03 6.92 -6.25
C ASP A 92 19.69 8.29 -6.43
N LYS A 93 19.16 9.31 -5.75
CA LYS A 93 19.71 10.68 -5.78
C LYS A 93 20.68 10.97 -4.62
N HIS A 94 20.93 9.99 -3.75
CA HIS A 94 21.67 10.16 -2.50
C HIS A 94 21.22 11.43 -1.76
N SER A 95 19.92 11.54 -1.46
CA SER A 95 19.37 12.75 -0.86
C SER A 95 18.34 12.47 0.22
N ALA A 96 18.34 13.27 1.29
CA ALA A 96 17.29 13.26 2.30
C ALA A 96 16.26 14.36 1.99
N ILE A 97 14.98 14.01 2.02
CA ILE A 97 13.86 14.92 1.80
C ILE A 97 13.14 15.12 3.11
N VAL A 98 12.89 16.37 3.50
CA VAL A 98 12.24 16.73 4.75
C VAL A 98 11.09 17.68 4.49
N TYR A 99 9.88 17.28 4.89
CA TYR A 99 8.71 18.14 4.92
C TYR A 99 8.55 18.74 6.31
N TYR A 100 8.25 20.03 6.40
CA TYR A 100 8.23 20.75 7.68
C TYR A 100 7.13 21.81 7.74
N ASP A 101 6.75 22.18 8.97
CA ASP A 101 5.88 23.32 9.24
C ASP A 101 6.69 24.64 9.25
N PRO A 102 6.44 25.57 8.32
CA PRO A 102 7.22 26.81 8.21
C PRO A 102 6.99 27.80 9.34
N GLU A 103 5.92 27.67 10.14
CA GLU A 103 5.68 28.53 11.31
C GLU A 103 6.65 28.26 12.47
N PHE A 104 7.29 27.09 12.48
CA PHE A 104 8.26 26.72 13.50
C PHE A 104 9.71 27.09 13.16
N ILE A 105 9.98 27.66 11.99
CA ILE A 105 11.29 28.20 11.62
C ILE A 105 11.31 29.70 11.92
N SER A 106 12.00 30.12 12.98
CA SER A 106 12.08 31.55 13.33
C SER A 106 13.10 32.28 12.44
N LYS A 107 12.78 33.54 12.08
CA LYS A 107 13.61 34.43 11.25
C LYS A 107 15.03 34.68 11.79
N LYS A 108 15.31 34.33 13.05
CA LYS A 108 16.63 34.54 13.69
C LYS A 108 17.57 33.33 13.58
N ASP A 109 17.06 32.16 13.18
CA ASP A 109 17.81 30.90 13.27
C ASP A 109 18.58 30.53 11.99
N ILE A 110 18.45 31.34 10.94
CA ILE A 110 19.23 31.19 9.70
C ILE A 110 20.39 32.17 9.75
N LEU A 111 21.25 31.99 10.75
CA LEU A 111 22.57 32.58 10.71
C LEU A 111 23.37 31.85 9.62
N THR A 112 24.01 32.64 8.76
CA THR A 112 24.86 32.19 7.66
C THR A 112 25.90 31.21 8.19
N TYR A 113 25.79 29.92 7.84
CA TYR A 113 26.74 28.91 8.27
C TYR A 113 27.31 28.09 7.10
N ASN A 114 28.59 27.75 7.24
CA ASN A 114 29.36 26.99 6.27
C ASN A 114 28.87 25.54 6.23
N ILE A 115 28.12 25.19 5.20
CA ILE A 115 27.89 23.80 4.83
C ILE A 115 29.23 23.26 4.28
N TYR A 116 29.66 22.09 4.74
CA TYR A 116 30.86 21.43 4.21
C TYR A 116 30.65 21.08 2.72
N SER A 117 31.74 21.01 1.94
CA SER A 117 31.72 20.76 0.49
C SER A 117 31.06 19.46 0.01
N TRP A 118 30.62 18.58 0.92
CA TRP A 118 30.05 17.27 0.60
C TRP A 118 28.53 17.22 0.74
N THR A 119 27.88 18.29 1.22
CA THR A 119 26.42 18.36 1.33
C THR A 119 25.92 19.60 0.58
N LYS A 120 24.93 19.41 -0.29
CA LYS A 120 24.21 20.50 -0.91
C LYS A 120 22.81 20.55 -0.32
N VAL A 121 22.34 21.73 0.04
CA VAL A 121 20.99 21.90 0.62
C VAL A 121 20.18 22.77 -0.32
N ASP A 122 19.08 22.21 -0.80
CA ASP A 122 18.13 22.88 -1.67
C ASP A 122 16.80 23.02 -0.91
N PHE A 123 16.32 24.25 -0.75
CA PHE A 123 15.02 24.53 -0.14
C PHE A 123 14.01 24.71 -1.26
N VAL A 124 12.98 23.87 -1.28
CA VAL A 124 12.07 23.74 -2.42
C VAL A 124 10.64 23.95 -1.95
N SER A 125 9.85 24.71 -2.70
CA SER A 125 8.39 24.72 -2.55
C SER A 125 7.87 23.51 -3.29
N ASP A 126 7.27 22.58 -2.57
CA ASP A 126 6.51 21.48 -3.16
C ASP A 126 5.04 21.90 -3.20
N GLU A 127 4.59 22.41 -4.35
CA GLU A 127 3.23 22.92 -4.54
C GLU A 127 2.15 21.84 -4.31
N SER A 128 2.55 20.57 -4.33
CA SER A 128 1.70 19.42 -3.99
C SER A 128 1.33 19.32 -2.51
N VAL A 129 2.14 19.91 -1.64
CA VAL A 129 2.00 19.84 -0.19
C VAL A 129 1.83 21.28 0.30
N SER A 130 0.66 21.88 0.15
CA SER A 130 0.53 23.31 0.52
C SER A 130 1.01 23.58 1.96
N VAL A 131 1.63 24.75 2.20
CA VAL A 131 2.10 25.17 3.54
C VAL A 131 0.97 25.08 4.58
N LEU A 132 -0.27 25.37 4.17
CA LEU A 132 -1.46 25.26 5.01
C LEU A 132 -1.71 23.82 5.45
N LEU A 133 -1.53 22.89 4.53
CA LEU A 133 -1.80 21.48 4.74
C LEU A 133 -0.67 20.84 5.54
N ALA A 134 0.60 21.21 5.33
CA ALA A 134 1.73 20.78 6.18
C ALA A 134 1.53 21.20 7.66
N LYS A 135 0.96 22.40 7.89
CA LYS A 135 0.59 22.87 9.23
C LYS A 135 -0.52 22.05 9.88
N GLU A 136 -1.54 21.67 9.11
CA GLU A 136 -2.61 20.80 9.62
C GLU A 136 -2.07 19.43 9.99
N LEU A 137 -1.19 18.85 9.18
CA LEU A 137 -0.55 17.57 9.49
C LEU A 137 0.22 17.60 10.80
N TYR A 138 1.04 18.64 10.99
CA TYR A 138 1.83 18.79 12.20
C TYR A 138 0.97 18.99 13.45
N LYS A 139 -0.04 19.88 13.39
CA LYS A 139 -0.93 20.17 14.53
C LYS A 139 -1.68 18.95 15.04
N ASN A 140 -2.00 18.04 14.13
CA ASN A 140 -2.73 16.83 14.41
C ASN A 140 -1.74 15.72 14.89
N ARG A 141 -0.49 15.70 14.39
CA ARG A 141 0.63 14.92 14.96
C ARG A 141 0.89 15.26 16.44
N GLU A 142 0.84 16.54 16.84
CA GLU A 142 1.00 16.95 18.26
C GLU A 142 -0.23 16.62 19.15
N LYS A 143 -1.40 16.37 18.56
CA LYS A 143 -2.66 16.11 19.30
C LYS A 143 -2.96 14.63 19.56
N ASN A 144 -2.09 13.70 19.14
CA ASN A 144 -2.40 12.26 19.04
C ASN A 144 -3.62 11.92 18.17
N ASP A 145 -4.11 12.87 17.37
CA ASP A 145 -5.16 12.68 16.38
C ASP A 145 -4.51 12.82 15.00
N ASN A 146 -4.05 11.72 14.39
CA ASN A 146 -3.38 11.75 13.09
C ASN A 146 -4.28 12.28 11.96
N PRO A 147 -3.78 13.18 11.09
CA PRO A 147 -4.34 13.39 9.77
C PRO A 147 -3.40 12.84 8.68
N THR A 148 -3.96 12.52 7.53
CA THR A 148 -3.21 12.13 6.33
C THR A 148 -3.13 13.27 5.33
N MET A 149 -2.08 13.27 4.51
CA MET A 149 -1.92 14.16 3.37
C MET A 149 -1.44 13.42 2.13
N PRO A 150 -1.86 13.81 0.91
CA PRO A 150 -1.45 13.14 -0.32
C PRO A 150 -0.34 13.87 -1.10
N THR A 151 0.67 13.08 -1.49
CA THR A 151 1.31 12.95 -2.81
C THR A 151 1.74 14.21 -3.62
N ASN A 152 3.05 14.44 -3.72
CA ASN A 152 3.79 14.29 -5.00
C ASN A 152 5.27 13.97 -4.78
N GLY A 153 5.69 12.91 -5.46
CA GLY A 153 7.08 12.58 -5.69
C GLY A 153 7.23 11.91 -7.05
N MET A 154 6.64 12.46 -8.11
CA MET A 154 6.92 12.08 -9.51
C MET A 154 6.65 13.24 -10.48
N ALA A 155 7.71 13.84 -11.00
CA ALA A 155 7.83 14.55 -12.28
C ALA A 155 9.35 14.79 -12.46
N ASP A 156 10.04 14.42 -13.53
CA ASP A 156 9.79 14.74 -14.94
C ASP A 156 10.26 13.62 -15.88
N ILE A 157 9.38 13.08 -16.73
CA ILE A 157 9.70 12.43 -18.02
C ILE A 157 8.59 12.82 -19.01
N THR A 158 8.94 13.12 -20.26
CA THR A 158 8.07 13.77 -21.24
C THR A 158 6.83 12.94 -21.60
N SER A 159 5.72 13.62 -21.92
CA SER A 159 4.36 13.03 -22.03
C SER A 159 4.17 11.94 -23.09
N ALA A 160 5.06 11.81 -24.09
CA ALA A 160 5.00 10.73 -25.08
C ALA A 160 5.79 9.50 -24.62
N GLU A 161 6.96 9.70 -24.00
CA GLU A 161 7.76 8.63 -23.39
C GLU A 161 7.10 8.11 -22.12
N ASN A 162 6.38 8.97 -21.37
CA ASN A 162 5.57 8.58 -20.22
C ASN A 162 4.39 7.71 -20.60
N GLN A 163 3.72 7.93 -21.74
CA GLN A 163 2.63 7.01 -22.13
C GLN A 163 3.19 5.61 -22.44
N GLN A 164 4.34 5.53 -23.11
CA GLN A 164 5.04 4.26 -23.40
C GLN A 164 5.67 3.61 -22.15
N MET A 165 6.10 4.39 -21.16
CA MET A 165 6.68 3.92 -19.89
C MET A 165 5.62 3.60 -18.81
N ILE A 166 4.49 4.30 -18.78
CA ILE A 166 3.30 4.00 -17.95
C ILE A 166 2.63 2.73 -18.45
N ASP A 167 2.64 2.49 -19.77
CA ASP A 167 2.20 1.21 -20.33
C ASP A 167 3.19 0.06 -20.00
N ALA A 168 4.42 0.40 -19.57
CA ALA A 168 5.49 -0.56 -19.22
C ALA A 168 5.78 -0.69 -17.70
N GLN A 169 5.26 0.18 -16.82
CA GLN A 169 5.33 0.03 -15.35
C GLN A 169 4.02 -0.54 -14.80
N ASN A 170 4.15 -1.63 -14.03
CA ASN A 170 3.07 -2.50 -13.55
C ASN A 170 1.77 -1.79 -13.14
N PHE A 171 0.66 -2.14 -13.79
CA PHE A 171 -0.69 -1.76 -13.36
C PHE A 171 -0.89 -2.09 -11.86
N PRO A 172 -1.34 -1.13 -11.03
CA PRO A 172 -1.40 -1.32 -9.58
C PRO A 172 -2.42 -2.40 -9.21
N SER A 173 -2.15 -3.12 -8.13
CA SER A 173 -3.06 -4.14 -7.59
C SER A 173 -4.07 -3.57 -6.58
N LEU A 174 -3.74 -2.45 -5.93
CA LEU A 174 -4.60 -1.70 -5.00
C LEU A 174 -4.59 -0.22 -5.38
N VAL A 175 -5.76 0.40 -5.45
CA VAL A 175 -5.95 1.82 -5.79
C VAL A 175 -6.95 2.45 -4.83
N ASN A 176 -6.92 3.77 -4.63
CA ASN A 176 -7.96 4.47 -3.88
C ASN A 176 -9.06 5.00 -4.82
N ALA A 177 -10.15 5.52 -4.26
CA ALA A 177 -11.28 6.04 -5.04
C ALA A 177 -10.90 7.27 -5.90
N GLU A 178 -9.99 8.12 -5.42
CA GLU A 178 -9.49 9.27 -6.18
C GLU A 178 -8.75 8.84 -7.46
N TRP A 179 -7.86 7.86 -7.35
CA TRP A 179 -7.16 7.27 -8.49
C TRP A 179 -8.15 6.73 -9.51
N LEU A 180 -9.20 6.02 -9.07
CA LEU A 180 -10.23 5.51 -9.96
C LEU A 180 -10.95 6.65 -10.69
N SER A 181 -11.35 7.69 -9.96
CA SER A 181 -12.02 8.87 -10.55
C SER A 181 -11.14 9.53 -11.64
N GLN A 182 -9.83 9.68 -11.38
CA GLN A 182 -8.88 10.24 -12.33
C GLN A 182 -8.59 9.33 -13.55
N ASN A 183 -8.74 8.01 -13.41
CA ASN A 183 -8.40 7.03 -14.43
C ASN A 183 -9.61 6.34 -15.07
N ILE A 184 -10.83 6.80 -14.79
CA ILE A 184 -12.07 6.10 -15.13
C ILE A 184 -12.21 5.78 -16.62
N ASN A 185 -11.68 6.65 -17.49
CA ASN A 185 -11.72 6.49 -18.94
C ASN A 185 -10.69 5.49 -19.49
N ASN A 186 -9.72 5.07 -18.67
CA ASN A 186 -8.59 4.22 -19.05
C ASN A 186 -8.71 2.78 -18.50
N VAL A 187 -9.82 2.47 -17.81
CA VAL A 187 -10.04 1.19 -17.13
C VAL A 187 -11.45 0.67 -17.38
N LYS A 188 -11.62 -0.65 -17.23
CA LYS A 188 -12.93 -1.28 -17.05
C LYS A 188 -13.21 -1.42 -15.58
N VAL A 189 -14.38 -0.99 -15.15
CA VAL A 189 -14.76 -1.03 -13.75
C VAL A 189 -15.79 -2.13 -13.52
N ILE A 190 -15.55 -2.98 -12.53
CA ILE A 190 -16.49 -4.02 -12.12
C ILE A 190 -16.91 -3.78 -10.67
N GLU A 191 -18.21 -3.59 -10.45
CA GLU A 191 -18.79 -3.67 -9.10
C GLU A 191 -19.13 -5.12 -8.80
N ILE A 192 -18.52 -5.70 -7.77
CA ILE A 192 -18.97 -6.99 -7.24
C ILE A 192 -19.93 -6.79 -6.05
N GLY A 193 -21.17 -7.21 -6.23
CA GLY A 193 -22.23 -6.91 -5.27
C GLY A 193 -23.61 -7.24 -5.78
N HIS A 194 -24.59 -7.14 -4.89
CA HIS A 194 -26.00 -7.39 -5.23
C HIS A 194 -26.50 -6.39 -6.28
N ILE A 195 -27.19 -6.91 -7.29
CA ILE A 195 -27.68 -6.10 -8.41
C ILE A 195 -28.63 -4.98 -7.95
N GLU A 196 -29.37 -5.18 -6.86
CA GLU A 196 -30.24 -4.18 -6.26
C GLU A 196 -29.44 -2.97 -5.77
N LEU A 197 -28.33 -3.20 -5.06
CA LEU A 197 -27.46 -2.13 -4.56
C LEU A 197 -26.69 -1.43 -5.68
N TYR A 198 -26.37 -2.16 -6.74
CA TYR A 198 -25.78 -1.59 -7.96
C TYR A 198 -26.77 -0.65 -8.66
N ASN A 199 -28.02 -1.06 -8.81
CA ASN A 199 -29.07 -0.27 -9.47
C ASN A 199 -29.45 1.00 -8.69
N LEU A 200 -29.21 1.04 -7.37
CA LEU A 200 -29.41 2.23 -6.54
C LEU A 200 -28.33 3.30 -6.71
N GLY A 201 -27.18 2.95 -7.29
CA GLY A 201 -26.11 3.89 -7.58
C GLY A 201 -24.79 3.17 -7.79
N HIS A 202 -24.14 3.33 -8.94
CA HIS A 202 -22.88 2.68 -9.30
C HIS A 202 -22.00 3.66 -10.10
N ILE A 203 -20.71 3.36 -10.22
CA ILE A 203 -19.83 4.18 -11.07
C ILE A 203 -20.29 4.14 -12.52
N LYS A 204 -20.37 5.30 -13.18
CA LYS A 204 -20.79 5.37 -14.58
C LYS A 204 -19.93 4.48 -15.48
N GLY A 205 -20.58 3.60 -16.25
CA GLY A 205 -19.91 2.68 -17.17
C GLY A 205 -19.32 1.43 -16.50
N SER A 206 -19.45 1.27 -15.17
CA SER A 206 -19.10 0.01 -14.52
C SER A 206 -20.07 -1.10 -14.91
N VAL A 207 -19.69 -2.34 -14.66
CA VAL A 207 -20.55 -3.52 -14.85
C VAL A 207 -20.71 -4.25 -13.53
N ASN A 208 -21.89 -4.84 -13.30
CA ASN A 208 -22.13 -5.63 -12.10
C ASN A 208 -21.74 -7.10 -12.30
N VAL A 209 -21.13 -7.69 -11.28
CA VAL A 209 -20.93 -9.12 -11.12
C VAL A 209 -21.42 -9.52 -9.73
N GLU A 210 -22.18 -10.61 -9.62
CA GLU A 210 -22.58 -11.19 -8.35
C GLU A 210 -21.63 -12.31 -7.91
N LEU A 211 -21.52 -12.52 -6.60
CA LEU A 211 -20.56 -13.48 -6.04
C LEU A 211 -20.88 -14.95 -6.43
N ASN A 212 -22.15 -15.26 -6.73
CA ASN A 212 -22.61 -16.56 -7.22
C ASN A 212 -22.37 -16.75 -8.74
N GLU A 213 -22.12 -15.68 -9.51
CA GLU A 213 -21.74 -15.80 -10.92
C GLU A 213 -20.29 -16.31 -11.07
N ILE A 214 -19.45 -16.10 -10.05
CA ILE A 214 -18.04 -16.52 -10.05
C ILE A 214 -17.73 -17.68 -9.09
N ARG A 215 -18.74 -18.19 -8.37
CA ARG A 215 -18.61 -19.35 -7.49
C ARG A 215 -19.78 -20.32 -7.69
N LYS A 216 -19.50 -21.60 -7.91
CA LYS A 216 -20.51 -22.64 -8.12
C LYS A 216 -20.15 -23.95 -7.42
N GLU A 217 -21.12 -24.87 -7.38
CA GLU A 217 -20.82 -26.24 -7.01
C GLU A 217 -19.99 -26.92 -8.10
N ALA A 218 -18.90 -27.58 -7.70
CA ALA A 218 -18.08 -28.42 -8.56
C ALA A 218 -17.73 -29.70 -7.81
N ASN A 219 -17.98 -30.86 -8.43
CA ASN A 219 -17.72 -32.17 -7.83
C ASN A 219 -18.35 -32.36 -6.42
N GLY A 220 -19.56 -31.84 -6.22
CA GLY A 220 -20.27 -31.92 -4.93
C GLY A 220 -19.78 -30.95 -3.85
N ILE A 221 -18.81 -30.09 -4.17
CA ILE A 221 -18.26 -29.08 -3.26
C ILE A 221 -18.81 -27.72 -3.68
N ALA A 222 -19.46 -27.02 -2.75
CA ALA A 222 -20.05 -25.71 -3.01
C ALA A 222 -19.00 -24.58 -3.09
N GLU A 223 -19.39 -23.46 -3.71
CA GLU A 223 -18.65 -22.18 -3.71
C GLU A 223 -17.25 -22.17 -4.37
N GLN A 224 -16.97 -23.14 -5.25
CA GLN A 224 -15.71 -23.25 -5.98
C GLN A 224 -15.60 -22.24 -7.11
N ILE A 225 -14.39 -21.85 -7.49
CA ILE A 225 -14.17 -21.02 -8.69
C ILE A 225 -14.87 -21.69 -9.89
N VAL A 226 -15.68 -20.92 -10.62
CA VAL A 226 -16.37 -21.40 -11.83
C VAL A 226 -15.40 -21.90 -12.88
N SER A 227 -15.85 -22.79 -13.78
CA SER A 227 -15.00 -23.32 -14.84
C SER A 227 -14.51 -22.23 -15.80
N LYS A 228 -13.42 -22.52 -16.53
CA LYS A 228 -12.85 -21.59 -17.53
C LYS A 228 -13.93 -21.08 -18.50
N LYS A 229 -14.75 -21.99 -19.03
CA LYS A 229 -15.81 -21.67 -20.00
C LYS A 229 -16.86 -20.72 -19.42
N GLU A 230 -17.24 -20.93 -18.16
CA GLU A 230 -18.21 -20.08 -17.47
C GLU A 230 -17.62 -18.70 -17.17
N PHE A 231 -16.37 -18.64 -16.70
CA PHE A 231 -15.69 -17.37 -16.48
C PHE A 231 -15.51 -16.57 -17.78
N GLU A 232 -15.08 -17.23 -18.86
CA GLU A 232 -14.99 -16.62 -20.19
C GLU A 232 -16.35 -16.08 -20.64
N SER A 233 -17.40 -16.89 -20.56
CA SER A 233 -18.76 -16.48 -20.96
C SER A 233 -19.26 -15.29 -20.14
N LEU A 234 -18.99 -15.27 -18.83
CA LEU A 234 -19.35 -14.16 -17.96
C LEU A 234 -18.61 -12.89 -18.40
N MET A 235 -17.28 -12.91 -18.50
CA MET A 235 -16.50 -11.72 -18.87
C MET A 235 -16.83 -11.20 -20.27
N LYS A 236 -17.10 -12.10 -21.23
CA LYS A 236 -17.64 -11.73 -22.55
C LYS A 236 -18.95 -10.97 -22.43
N SER A 237 -19.88 -11.45 -21.61
CA SER A 237 -21.18 -10.78 -21.38
C SER A 237 -21.06 -9.42 -20.69
N LYS A 238 -19.93 -9.16 -20.02
CA LYS A 238 -19.61 -7.87 -19.40
C LYS A 238 -18.74 -6.96 -20.29
N GLY A 239 -18.41 -7.39 -21.52
CA GLY A 239 -17.64 -6.60 -22.48
C GLY A 239 -16.17 -6.40 -22.12
N ILE A 240 -15.59 -7.33 -21.35
CA ILE A 240 -14.18 -7.31 -20.92
C ILE A 240 -13.31 -7.98 -22.00
N LEU A 241 -12.17 -7.39 -22.35
CA LEU A 241 -11.17 -7.92 -23.28
C LEU A 241 -9.93 -8.43 -22.52
N ASP A 242 -9.16 -9.32 -23.15
CA ASP A 242 -8.01 -10.02 -22.55
C ASP A 242 -6.95 -9.08 -21.95
N ASN A 243 -6.79 -7.90 -22.54
CA ASN A 243 -5.78 -6.91 -22.14
C ASN A 243 -6.37 -5.72 -21.37
N ASP A 244 -7.67 -5.73 -21.07
CA ASP A 244 -8.30 -4.64 -20.33
C ASP A 244 -7.64 -4.46 -18.96
N ARG A 245 -7.48 -3.20 -18.58
CA ARG A 245 -7.12 -2.80 -17.22
C ARG A 245 -8.38 -2.82 -16.37
N ILE A 246 -8.47 -3.75 -15.43
CA ILE A 246 -9.70 -4.00 -14.66
C ILE A 246 -9.55 -3.43 -13.26
N VAL A 247 -10.52 -2.63 -12.83
CA VAL A 247 -10.61 -2.12 -11.45
C VAL A 247 -11.89 -2.67 -10.82
N ILE A 248 -11.73 -3.37 -9.70
CA ILE A 248 -12.83 -4.02 -8.98
C ILE A 248 -13.12 -3.23 -7.72
N TYR A 249 -14.38 -2.91 -7.47
CA TYR A 249 -14.84 -2.45 -6.15
C TYR A 249 -16.03 -3.29 -5.69
N SER A 250 -16.22 -3.38 -4.38
CA SER A 250 -17.36 -4.06 -3.78
C SER A 250 -18.32 -3.05 -3.15
N SER A 251 -19.62 -3.30 -3.22
CA SER A 251 -20.64 -2.55 -2.43
C SER A 251 -20.63 -2.86 -0.93
N GLY A 252 -19.60 -3.57 -0.46
CA GLY A 252 -19.39 -3.99 0.92
C GLY A 252 -17.95 -4.49 1.11
N SER A 253 -17.77 -5.55 1.91
CA SER A 253 -16.45 -6.10 2.26
C SER A 253 -15.51 -6.36 1.06
N LEU A 254 -14.26 -5.92 1.20
CA LEU A 254 -13.15 -6.13 0.24
C LEU A 254 -12.89 -7.60 -0.09
N ASN A 255 -13.40 -8.55 0.71
CA ASN A 255 -13.25 -9.97 0.44
C ASN A 255 -13.95 -10.42 -0.86
N ARG A 256 -15.06 -9.77 -1.25
CA ARG A 256 -15.73 -10.07 -2.53
C ARG A 256 -14.90 -9.58 -3.70
N ALA A 257 -14.41 -8.33 -3.63
CA ALA A 257 -13.52 -7.78 -4.65
C ALA A 257 -12.26 -8.63 -4.81
N SER A 258 -11.69 -9.09 -3.70
CA SER A 258 -10.51 -9.96 -3.70
C SER A 258 -10.80 -11.34 -4.25
N ARG A 259 -11.98 -11.90 -4.00
CA ARG A 259 -12.39 -13.18 -4.61
C ARG A 259 -12.44 -13.08 -6.13
N LEU A 260 -13.01 -12.00 -6.67
CA LEU A 260 -13.00 -11.76 -8.10
C LEU A 260 -11.59 -11.50 -8.63
N TYR A 261 -10.78 -10.71 -7.91
CA TYR A 261 -9.36 -10.48 -8.22
C TYR A 261 -8.60 -11.80 -8.36
N GLU A 262 -8.67 -12.66 -7.34
CA GLU A 262 -8.01 -13.97 -7.34
C GLU A 262 -8.52 -14.87 -8.47
N THR A 263 -9.80 -14.79 -8.83
CA THR A 263 -10.35 -15.51 -9.98
C THR A 263 -9.73 -15.04 -11.30
N PHE A 264 -9.59 -13.72 -11.50
CA PHE A 264 -8.89 -13.18 -12.66
C PHE A 264 -7.42 -13.62 -12.72
N LYS A 265 -6.71 -13.59 -11.59
CA LYS A 265 -5.31 -14.01 -11.51
C LYS A 265 -5.14 -15.52 -11.75
N TYR A 266 -6.07 -16.34 -11.24
CA TYR A 266 -6.13 -17.76 -11.54
C TYR A 266 -6.32 -18.02 -13.04
N TYR A 267 -7.06 -17.15 -13.73
CA TYR A 267 -7.21 -17.18 -15.18
C TYR A 267 -6.16 -16.36 -15.95
N GLY A 268 -5.09 -15.93 -15.28
CA GLY A 268 -3.93 -15.32 -15.93
C GLY A 268 -4.15 -13.88 -16.40
N HIS A 269 -5.25 -13.23 -16.04
CA HIS A 269 -5.46 -11.81 -16.33
C HIS A 269 -4.53 -10.97 -15.45
N LYS A 270 -3.65 -10.18 -16.09
CA LYS A 270 -2.54 -9.52 -15.38
C LYS A 270 -2.94 -8.21 -14.73
N ASN A 271 -3.69 -7.38 -15.47
CA ASN A 271 -3.97 -5.99 -15.14
C ASN A 271 -5.27 -5.89 -14.36
N VAL A 272 -5.21 -6.22 -13.06
CA VAL A 272 -6.36 -6.16 -12.15
C VAL A 272 -5.98 -5.37 -10.91
N ALA A 273 -6.90 -4.51 -10.45
CA ALA A 273 -6.77 -3.69 -9.26
C ALA A 273 -8.03 -3.80 -8.40
N ILE A 274 -7.91 -3.55 -7.10
CA ILE A 274 -9.02 -3.40 -6.16
C ILE A 274 -9.08 -1.95 -5.66
N VAL A 275 -10.28 -1.38 -5.54
CA VAL A 275 -10.48 -0.11 -4.84
C VAL A 275 -10.46 -0.34 -3.34
N ASP A 276 -9.49 0.25 -2.65
CA ASP A 276 -9.37 0.20 -1.21
C ASP A 276 -10.57 0.85 -0.51
N GLY A 277 -11.13 0.16 0.49
CA GLY A 277 -12.40 0.52 1.14
C GLY A 277 -13.67 0.36 0.28
N GLY A 278 -13.53 0.00 -1.00
CA GLY A 278 -14.66 -0.29 -1.89
C GLY A 278 -15.60 0.90 -2.12
N LYS A 279 -16.90 0.61 -2.29
CA LYS A 279 -17.93 1.62 -2.62
C LYS A 279 -18.08 2.73 -1.59
N ASN A 280 -17.75 2.46 -0.33
CA ASN A 280 -17.86 3.46 0.75
C ASN A 280 -16.88 4.63 0.57
N MET A 281 -15.79 4.42 -0.15
CA MET A 281 -14.78 5.45 -0.41
C MET A 281 -15.07 6.25 -1.69
N ILE A 282 -16.06 5.83 -2.48
CA ILE A 282 -16.44 6.50 -3.73
C ILE A 282 -17.39 7.65 -3.41
N ASP A 283 -17.07 8.84 -3.93
CA ASP A 283 -17.91 10.03 -3.75
C ASP A 283 -19.30 9.79 -4.37
N LYS A 284 -20.36 10.15 -3.65
CA LYS A 284 -21.74 10.00 -4.12
C LYS A 284 -21.98 10.72 -5.44
N LYS A 285 -21.25 11.81 -5.72
CA LYS A 285 -21.37 12.55 -6.99
C LYS A 285 -20.89 11.75 -8.21
N ASP A 286 -20.03 10.75 -7.99
CA ASP A 286 -19.47 9.89 -9.03
C ASP A 286 -20.34 8.65 -9.28
N LEU A 287 -21.44 8.48 -8.52
CA LEU A 287 -22.42 7.42 -8.70
C LEU A 287 -23.58 7.86 -9.59
N THR A 288 -24.08 6.92 -10.40
CA THR A 288 -25.21 7.07 -11.31
C THR A 288 -26.16 5.88 -11.19
N THR A 289 -27.41 6.06 -11.63
CA THR A 289 -28.38 4.98 -11.84
C THR A 289 -28.58 4.65 -13.32
N GLU A 290 -27.85 5.32 -14.21
CA GLU A 290 -27.87 5.07 -15.65
C GLU A 290 -27.35 3.66 -15.95
N LYS A 291 -28.14 2.84 -16.66
CA LYS A 291 -27.72 1.49 -17.05
C LYS A 291 -26.52 1.54 -18.00
N THR A 292 -25.45 0.83 -17.66
CA THR A 292 -24.30 0.63 -18.55
C THR A 292 -24.70 -0.12 -19.81
N LYS A 293 -24.38 0.46 -20.97
CA LYS A 293 -24.50 -0.23 -22.27
C LYS A 293 -23.31 -1.15 -22.47
N ILE A 294 -23.57 -2.45 -22.58
CA ILE A 294 -22.52 -3.46 -22.74
C ILE A 294 -22.56 -3.99 -24.18
N THR A 295 -21.40 -4.01 -24.83
CA THR A 295 -21.20 -4.75 -26.07
C THR A 295 -20.41 -6.01 -25.72
N PRO A 296 -20.95 -7.22 -25.96
CA PRO A 296 -20.20 -8.44 -25.71
C PRO A 296 -18.86 -8.47 -26.45
N SER A 297 -17.85 -9.04 -25.82
CA SER A 297 -16.47 -9.08 -26.31
C SER A 297 -16.00 -10.50 -26.62
N ASP A 298 -14.79 -10.61 -27.18
CA ASP A 298 -14.04 -11.86 -27.28
C ASP A 298 -12.99 -11.95 -26.17
N TYR A 299 -13.43 -12.39 -24.99
CA TYR A 299 -12.58 -12.68 -23.85
C TYR A 299 -12.09 -14.14 -23.85
N SER A 300 -10.78 -14.37 -23.66
CA SER A 300 -10.18 -15.68 -23.44
C SER A 300 -9.02 -15.63 -22.45
N VAL A 301 -8.87 -16.72 -21.70
CA VAL A 301 -7.92 -16.79 -20.59
C VAL A 301 -7.12 -18.09 -20.53
N LYS A 302 -5.99 -18.06 -19.82
CA LYS A 302 -5.13 -19.23 -19.57
C LYS A 302 -5.05 -19.51 -18.08
N VAL A 303 -5.38 -20.74 -17.70
CA VAL A 303 -5.33 -21.16 -16.29
C VAL A 303 -3.88 -21.14 -15.78
N ASN A 304 -3.68 -20.45 -14.66
CA ASN A 304 -2.49 -20.51 -13.83
C ASN A 304 -2.68 -21.60 -12.76
N LYS A 305 -2.17 -22.80 -13.07
CA LYS A 305 -2.40 -24.00 -12.25
C LYS A 305 -1.77 -23.95 -10.86
N ASP A 306 -0.75 -23.10 -10.65
CA ASP A 306 0.00 -23.06 -9.39
C ASP A 306 -0.66 -22.18 -8.31
N PHE A 307 -1.77 -21.53 -8.65
CA PHE A 307 -2.38 -20.45 -7.87
C PHE A 307 -3.37 -20.94 -6.81
N ILE A 308 -4.03 -22.08 -7.05
CA ILE A 308 -4.99 -22.71 -6.14
C ILE A 308 -4.58 -24.15 -5.82
N VAL A 309 -4.95 -24.63 -4.64
CA VAL A 309 -4.76 -26.03 -4.20
C VAL A 309 -6.08 -26.61 -3.72
N ASN A 310 -6.17 -27.94 -3.70
CA ASN A 310 -7.32 -28.68 -3.19
C ASN A 310 -6.99 -29.39 -1.87
N SER A 311 -8.00 -30.04 -1.28
CA SER A 311 -7.83 -30.72 0.01
C SER A 311 -6.81 -31.86 -0.01
N ASP A 312 -6.63 -32.55 -1.16
CA ASP A 312 -5.66 -33.65 -1.27
C ASP A 312 -4.22 -33.11 -1.17
N TYR A 313 -3.94 -31.97 -1.80
CA TYR A 313 -2.67 -31.26 -1.64
C TYR A 313 -2.45 -30.84 -0.19
N VAL A 314 -3.44 -30.18 0.44
CA VAL A 314 -3.34 -29.75 1.84
C VAL A 314 -3.11 -30.93 2.78
N LEU A 315 -3.83 -32.04 2.59
CA LEU A 315 -3.67 -33.25 3.38
C LEU A 315 -2.26 -33.84 3.26
N SER A 316 -1.67 -33.80 2.06
CA SER A 316 -0.29 -34.26 1.82
C SER A 316 0.78 -33.40 2.54
N LYS A 317 0.39 -32.21 3.02
CA LYS A 317 1.28 -31.21 3.61
C LYS A 317 1.18 -31.05 5.13
N LEU A 318 0.27 -31.76 5.81
CA LEU A 318 0.02 -31.55 7.25
C LEU A 318 1.24 -31.68 8.17
N ASN A 319 2.24 -32.50 7.78
CA ASN A 319 3.44 -32.74 8.57
C ASN A 319 4.69 -32.06 7.99
N ASP A 320 4.54 -31.19 6.99
CA ASP A 320 5.64 -30.52 6.31
C ASP A 320 5.97 -29.21 7.05
N SER A 321 7.17 -29.15 7.65
CA SER A 321 7.61 -27.98 8.43
C SER A 321 7.83 -26.73 7.57
N GLU A 322 7.92 -26.89 6.24
CA GLU A 322 8.10 -25.79 5.28
C GLU A 322 6.77 -25.18 4.82
N ILE A 323 5.65 -25.63 5.38
CA ILE A 323 4.30 -25.15 5.07
C ILE A 323 3.72 -24.39 6.27
N ILE A 324 3.02 -23.30 5.99
CA ILE A 324 2.16 -22.60 6.94
C ILE A 324 0.72 -22.72 6.45
N LEU A 325 -0.12 -23.43 7.20
CA LEU A 325 -1.56 -23.44 6.99
C LEU A 325 -2.16 -22.23 7.73
N LEU A 326 -2.66 -21.25 6.99
CA LEU A 326 -3.17 -20.00 7.53
C LEU A 326 -4.71 -19.96 7.45
N ASP A 327 -5.35 -20.17 8.59
CA ASP A 327 -6.79 -20.05 8.76
C ASP A 327 -7.16 -18.58 9.03
N VAL A 328 -7.95 -17.98 8.14
CA VAL A 328 -8.34 -16.57 8.26
C VAL A 328 -9.76 -16.35 8.74
N ARG A 329 -10.39 -17.39 9.29
CA ARG A 329 -11.69 -17.32 9.96
C ARG A 329 -11.57 -16.60 11.31
N THR A 330 -12.71 -16.29 11.94
CA THR A 330 -12.70 -15.74 13.28
C THR A 330 -12.10 -16.74 14.27
N LYS A 331 -11.69 -16.26 15.44
CA LYS A 331 -11.10 -17.12 16.47
C LYS A 331 -12.08 -18.19 16.96
N GLU A 332 -13.37 -17.86 17.02
CA GLU A 332 -14.46 -18.77 17.39
C GLU A 332 -14.62 -19.89 16.36
N GLU A 333 -14.64 -19.56 15.07
CA GLU A 333 -14.70 -20.55 13.99
C GLU A 333 -13.48 -21.48 14.00
N PHE A 334 -12.29 -20.95 14.29
CA PHE A 334 -11.06 -21.72 14.40
C PHE A 334 -11.10 -22.72 15.57
N ASN A 335 -11.46 -22.24 16.77
CA ASN A 335 -11.54 -23.07 17.98
C ASN A 335 -12.67 -24.11 17.90
N ALA A 336 -13.70 -23.90 17.07
CA ALA A 336 -14.75 -24.90 16.84
C ALA A 336 -14.24 -26.12 16.05
N GLY A 337 -13.12 -25.96 15.33
CA GLY A 337 -12.47 -27.00 14.54
C GLY A 337 -11.73 -26.38 13.36
N HIS A 338 -10.46 -26.73 13.18
CA HIS A 338 -9.58 -26.25 12.11
C HIS A 338 -8.71 -27.37 11.56
N ILE A 339 -8.00 -27.10 10.45
CA ILE A 339 -7.07 -28.06 9.86
C ILE A 339 -5.87 -28.24 10.82
N PRO A 340 -5.46 -29.47 11.16
CA PRO A 340 -4.38 -29.70 12.12
C PRO A 340 -3.09 -28.94 11.80
N GLY A 341 -2.48 -28.35 12.84
CA GLY A 341 -1.27 -27.54 12.71
C GLY A 341 -1.46 -26.15 12.10
N ALA A 342 -2.69 -25.73 11.78
CA ALA A 342 -2.95 -24.40 11.25
C ALA A 342 -2.74 -23.29 12.29
N VAL A 343 -2.29 -22.13 11.83
CA VAL A 343 -2.27 -20.88 12.60
C VAL A 343 -3.44 -20.00 12.20
N ASN A 344 -3.96 -19.21 13.14
CA ASN A 344 -5.13 -18.36 12.90
C ASN A 344 -4.78 -16.87 12.91
N ILE A 345 -5.18 -16.17 11.84
CA ILE A 345 -5.17 -14.71 11.76
C ILE A 345 -6.47 -14.28 11.07
N ASP A 346 -7.44 -13.82 11.85
CA ASP A 346 -8.70 -13.30 11.30
C ASP A 346 -8.42 -12.19 10.27
N TRP A 347 -8.94 -12.37 9.05
CA TRP A 347 -8.81 -11.40 7.96
C TRP A 347 -9.30 -9.99 8.34
N ASN A 348 -10.27 -9.86 9.25
CA ASN A 348 -10.77 -8.57 9.74
C ASN A 348 -9.67 -7.73 10.39
N ASN A 349 -8.64 -8.37 10.97
CA ASN A 349 -7.53 -7.66 11.61
C ASN A 349 -6.70 -6.84 10.63
N LEU A 350 -6.83 -7.09 9.32
CA LEU A 350 -6.13 -6.35 8.26
C LEU A 350 -6.85 -5.06 7.85
N LEU A 351 -8.07 -4.83 8.34
CA LEU A 351 -8.91 -3.69 7.96
C LEU A 351 -8.86 -2.58 9.01
N ASN A 352 -8.94 -1.34 8.55
CA ASN A 352 -9.34 -0.19 9.36
C ASN A 352 -10.85 -0.19 9.61
N THR A 353 -11.32 0.63 10.54
CA THR A 353 -12.74 0.74 10.89
C THR A 353 -13.61 1.26 9.74
N ASP A 354 -13.04 2.00 8.79
CA ASP A 354 -13.71 2.49 7.58
C ASP A 354 -13.74 1.45 6.44
N GLY A 355 -13.11 0.29 6.65
CA GLY A 355 -13.02 -0.79 5.68
C GLY A 355 -11.85 -0.71 4.72
N THR A 356 -10.97 0.28 4.85
CA THR A 356 -9.70 0.34 4.10
C THR A 356 -8.67 -0.64 4.66
N LEU A 357 -7.65 -0.96 3.87
CA LEU A 357 -6.52 -1.77 4.31
C LEU A 357 -5.65 -0.99 5.32
N LYS A 358 -5.22 -1.67 6.38
CA LYS A 358 -4.23 -1.13 7.32
C LYS A 358 -2.90 -0.81 6.65
N SER A 359 -2.13 0.07 7.27
CA SER A 359 -0.80 0.43 6.77
C SER A 359 0.13 -0.79 6.70
N VAL A 360 1.11 -0.75 5.78
CA VAL A 360 2.11 -1.83 5.63
C VAL A 360 2.83 -2.14 6.96
N THR A 361 3.07 -1.11 7.79
CA THR A 361 3.69 -1.26 9.11
C THR A 361 2.82 -2.08 10.06
N GLU A 362 1.51 -1.78 10.13
CA GLU A 362 0.56 -2.54 10.95
C GLU A 362 0.40 -3.97 10.43
N LEU A 363 0.28 -4.16 9.11
CA LEU A 363 0.16 -5.48 8.50
C LEU A 363 1.37 -6.37 8.80
N LYS A 364 2.60 -5.82 8.71
CA LYS A 364 3.83 -6.53 9.10
C LYS A 364 3.84 -6.89 10.58
N SER A 365 3.26 -6.05 11.44
CA SER A 365 3.13 -6.35 12.88
C SER A 365 2.15 -7.49 13.14
N ILE A 366 0.98 -7.48 12.47
CA ILE A 366 -0.03 -8.53 12.56
C ILE A 366 0.52 -9.87 12.07
N LEU A 367 1.26 -9.84 10.95
CA LEU A 367 1.79 -11.02 10.27
C LEU A 367 3.22 -11.39 10.69
N LYS A 368 3.74 -10.82 11.79
CA LYS A 368 5.15 -10.97 12.21
C LYS A 368 5.62 -12.42 12.40
N ASN A 369 4.69 -13.33 12.70
CA ASN A 369 4.97 -14.75 12.93
C ASN A 369 4.79 -15.61 11.68
N ILE A 370 4.42 -15.02 10.54
CA ILE A 370 4.27 -15.72 9.28
C ILE A 370 5.59 -15.61 8.51
N ASP A 371 6.31 -16.72 8.40
CA ASP A 371 7.57 -16.77 7.66
C ASP A 371 7.32 -16.66 6.16
N LYS A 372 7.76 -15.55 5.56
CA LYS A 372 7.61 -15.26 4.14
C LYS A 372 8.40 -16.19 3.20
N ASN A 373 9.34 -16.97 3.73
CA ASN A 373 10.15 -17.89 2.95
C ASN A 373 9.51 -19.28 2.81
N LYS A 374 8.49 -19.58 3.63
CA LYS A 374 7.72 -20.83 3.58
C LYS A 374 6.60 -20.74 2.56
N GLU A 375 6.09 -21.90 2.14
CA GLU A 375 4.83 -21.93 1.40
C GLU A 375 3.67 -21.66 2.36
N ILE A 376 2.82 -20.70 2.02
CA ILE A 376 1.65 -20.35 2.82
C ILE A 376 0.40 -20.81 2.09
N ILE A 377 -0.39 -21.67 2.71
CA ILE A 377 -1.70 -22.08 2.19
C ILE A 377 -2.77 -21.38 3.01
N VAL A 378 -3.48 -20.46 2.37
CA VAL A 378 -4.51 -19.64 3.02
C VAL A 378 -5.89 -20.24 2.78
N TYR A 379 -6.70 -20.33 3.82
CA TYR A 379 -8.06 -20.84 3.73
C TYR A 379 -9.02 -20.17 4.71
N CYS A 380 -10.32 -20.30 4.46
CA CYS A 380 -11.36 -19.87 5.40
C CYS A 380 -12.53 -20.85 5.42
N VAL A 381 -13.78 -20.39 5.33
CA VAL A 381 -14.93 -21.31 5.10
C VAL A 381 -14.99 -21.74 3.63
N SER A 382 -14.84 -20.80 2.69
CA SER A 382 -15.15 -21.03 1.27
C SER A 382 -14.29 -20.22 0.28
N GLY A 383 -13.03 -19.95 0.65
CA GLY A 383 -12.08 -19.24 -0.21
C GLY A 383 -12.27 -17.72 -0.30
N THR A 384 -13.42 -17.14 0.03
CA THR A 384 -13.68 -15.69 -0.14
C THR A 384 -12.83 -14.81 0.78
N ARG A 385 -12.83 -15.04 2.10
CA ARG A 385 -11.98 -14.28 3.05
C ARG A 385 -10.48 -14.57 2.83
N ALA A 386 -10.17 -15.81 2.49
CA ALA A 386 -8.81 -16.24 2.18
C ALA A 386 -8.25 -15.53 0.93
N SER A 387 -9.11 -15.23 -0.04
CA SER A 387 -8.73 -14.43 -1.23
C SER A 387 -8.21 -13.05 -0.83
N TYR A 388 -8.80 -12.38 0.17
CA TYR A 388 -8.30 -11.09 0.66
C TYR A 388 -6.95 -11.22 1.36
N MET A 389 -6.80 -12.19 2.27
CA MET A 389 -5.50 -12.42 2.92
C MET A 389 -4.41 -12.75 1.89
N LYS A 390 -4.71 -13.60 0.89
CA LYS A 390 -3.76 -13.93 -0.18
C LYS A 390 -3.37 -12.71 -1.00
N PHE A 391 -4.32 -11.86 -1.37
CA PHE A 391 -4.06 -10.58 -2.02
C PHE A 391 -3.11 -9.70 -1.17
N VAL A 392 -3.39 -9.54 0.13
CA VAL A 392 -2.53 -8.74 1.02
C VAL A 392 -1.12 -9.33 1.11
N LEU A 393 -0.99 -10.64 1.32
CA LEU A 393 0.32 -11.30 1.40
C LEU A 393 1.12 -11.12 0.11
N THR A 394 0.51 -11.36 -1.05
CA THR A 394 1.20 -11.39 -2.34
C THR A 394 1.38 -10.01 -2.96
N ASP A 395 0.28 -9.28 -3.15
CA ASP A 395 0.26 -8.03 -3.91
C ASP A 395 0.66 -6.82 -3.08
N VAL A 396 0.44 -6.82 -1.76
CA VAL A 396 0.82 -5.71 -0.88
C VAL A 396 2.16 -5.98 -0.19
N LEU A 397 2.32 -7.15 0.43
CA LEU A 397 3.50 -7.48 1.24
C LEU A 397 4.58 -8.27 0.50
N LYS A 398 4.32 -8.67 -0.75
CA LYS A 398 5.29 -9.33 -1.65
C LYS A 398 5.80 -10.68 -1.15
N TYR A 399 4.94 -11.46 -0.49
CA TYR A 399 5.17 -12.88 -0.24
C TYR A 399 5.08 -13.64 -1.57
N SER A 400 6.09 -14.42 -1.90
CA SER A 400 6.23 -15.04 -3.23
C SER A 400 5.56 -16.41 -3.33
N ASN A 401 5.38 -17.14 -2.23
CA ASN A 401 4.86 -18.50 -2.23
C ASN A 401 3.58 -18.63 -1.40
N VAL A 402 2.47 -18.09 -1.93
CA VAL A 402 1.16 -18.14 -1.28
C VAL A 402 0.15 -18.81 -2.20
N LYS A 403 -0.53 -19.84 -1.71
CA LYS A 403 -1.55 -20.61 -2.43
C LYS A 403 -2.91 -20.44 -1.75
N LEU A 404 -3.97 -20.40 -2.56
CA LEU A 404 -5.34 -20.40 -2.07
C LEU A 404 -5.88 -21.82 -2.00
N PHE A 405 -6.28 -22.29 -0.82
CA PHE A 405 -7.10 -23.50 -0.73
C PHE A 405 -8.56 -23.14 -1.01
N ASP A 406 -8.97 -23.31 -2.26
CA ASP A 406 -10.25 -22.81 -2.78
C ASP A 406 -11.45 -23.43 -2.06
N GLY A 407 -11.45 -24.75 -1.94
CA GLY A 407 -12.43 -25.54 -1.22
C GLY A 407 -12.59 -25.18 0.24
N SER A 408 -11.48 -24.76 0.88
CA SER A 408 -11.47 -24.30 2.27
C SER A 408 -12.17 -25.32 3.21
N MET A 409 -12.76 -24.87 4.33
CA MET A 409 -13.43 -25.78 5.26
C MET A 409 -14.67 -26.47 4.68
N ILE A 410 -15.33 -25.90 3.65
CA ILE A 410 -16.45 -26.61 2.96
C ILE A 410 -15.95 -27.91 2.34
N GLU A 411 -14.88 -27.88 1.53
CA GLU A 411 -14.30 -29.09 0.94
C GLU A 411 -13.75 -30.02 2.03
N TRP A 412 -13.02 -29.46 3.00
CA TRP A 412 -12.38 -30.23 4.07
C TRP A 412 -13.41 -31.05 4.87
N ASN A 413 -14.53 -30.42 5.25
CA ASN A 413 -15.61 -31.07 5.98
C ASN A 413 -16.41 -32.02 5.08
N TYR A 414 -16.65 -31.68 3.82
CA TYR A 414 -17.32 -32.55 2.85
C TYR A 414 -16.58 -33.90 2.72
N LYS A 415 -15.25 -33.86 2.64
CA LYS A 415 -14.39 -35.04 2.60
C LYS A 415 -14.16 -35.70 3.97
N LYS A 416 -14.72 -35.17 5.06
CA LYS A 416 -14.58 -35.68 6.44
C LYS A 416 -13.10 -35.83 6.87
N LEU A 417 -12.28 -34.85 6.49
CA LEU A 417 -10.85 -34.85 6.82
C LEU A 417 -10.60 -34.47 8.29
N PRO A 418 -9.41 -34.79 8.85
CA PRO A 418 -9.12 -34.58 10.27
C PRO A 418 -9.24 -33.11 10.71
N LEU A 419 -9.67 -32.88 11.95
CA LEU A 419 -9.77 -31.55 12.57
C LEU A 419 -9.02 -31.52 13.90
N GLU A 420 -8.40 -30.38 14.19
CA GLU A 420 -7.86 -30.01 15.51
C GLU A 420 -8.81 -29.00 16.18
N LYS A 421 -8.86 -28.99 17.52
CA LYS A 421 -9.76 -28.13 18.32
C LYS A 421 -9.00 -27.40 19.40
#